data_AF-A0A0E0EF64-F1
#
_entry.id   AF-A0A0E0EF64-F1
#
_cell.length_a   1.000
_cell.length_b   1.000
_cell.length_c   1.000
_cell.angle_alpha   90.00
_cell.angle_beta   90.00
_cell.angle_gamma   90.00
#
_symmetry.space_group_name_H-M   'P 1'
#
loop_
_entity.id
_entity.type
_entity.pdbx_description
1 polymer ?
#
loop_
_entity_poly.entity_id
_entity_poly.type
_entity_poly.pdbx_seq_one_letter_code
_entity_poly.pdbx_strand_id
1 'polypeptide(L)'
;MHPYSLKSSKGAPFPPRPILVVLIAIFGFYVCYISFNQITLENRYEENSGEVQAEIHCRKPRLPHEELRYVHFPKPESYSRGECSCNPVRSFVLVSMQRSGSGWFETLLNSHPNISSNGEIFNRVDRRENISSILQTLDKLYNLDWFTSAAKNECTAAFGLKWMLNQAEILAKFKPVLDVSNLIPNIRNAEKYIRDCLDHFNTIRHMILYYEDIVRNRNALFQVQEFLGVPVRKLVSRQVKIHTSPLPGLVRNWDDVSNKLNGTQYAHFLDGADYVR
;
A
#
# COMPACT_ATOMS: atom_id res chain seq x y z
N MET A 1 36.83 41.24 -45.88
CA MET A 1 36.26 42.44 -45.23
C MET A 1 35.55 41.97 -43.97
N HIS A 2 36.09 42.39 -42.82
CA HIS A 2 35.66 42.31 -41.42
C HIS A 2 35.02 41.06 -40.78
N PRO A 3 35.63 40.53 -39.69
CA PRO A 3 35.02 39.60 -38.74
C PRO A 3 34.25 40.37 -37.64
N TYR A 4 33.12 39.84 -37.17
CA TYR A 4 32.45 40.36 -35.97
C TYR A 4 32.93 39.62 -34.72
N SER A 5 33.70 40.36 -33.92
CA SER A 5 34.11 40.04 -32.56
C SER A 5 32.93 40.27 -31.60
N LEU A 6 32.55 39.24 -30.84
CA LEU A 6 31.59 39.35 -29.74
C LEU A 6 32.37 39.49 -28.41
N LYS A 7 32.34 40.71 -27.87
CA LYS A 7 32.90 41.12 -26.58
C LYS A 7 32.29 40.29 -25.44
N SER A 8 33.16 39.69 -24.62
CA SER A 8 32.80 39.16 -23.29
C SER A 8 32.48 40.32 -22.34
N SER A 9 31.25 40.38 -21.83
CA SER A 9 30.85 41.25 -20.74
C SER A 9 31.48 40.78 -19.42
N LYS A 10 32.17 41.68 -18.72
CA LYS A 10 32.75 41.42 -17.39
C LYS A 10 31.63 41.52 -16.34
N GLY A 11 31.20 40.39 -15.80
CA GLY A 11 30.34 40.33 -14.62
C GLY A 11 31.07 40.84 -13.38
N ALA A 12 30.32 41.46 -12.46
CA ALA A 12 30.82 42.06 -11.22
C ALA A 12 31.66 41.07 -10.37
N PRO A 13 32.70 41.54 -9.67
CA PRO A 13 33.55 40.66 -8.87
C PRO A 13 32.74 40.03 -7.73
N PHE A 14 32.74 38.70 -7.68
CA PHE A 14 32.16 37.93 -6.58
C PHE A 14 32.79 38.37 -5.25
N PRO A 15 31.99 38.55 -4.18
CA PRO A 15 32.53 38.88 -2.87
C PRO A 15 33.49 37.78 -2.41
N PRO A 16 34.59 38.11 -1.69
CA PRO A 16 35.55 37.13 -1.23
C PRO A 16 34.83 36.03 -0.43
N ARG A 17 35.20 34.77 -0.69
CA ARG A 17 34.60 33.54 -0.12
C ARG A 17 34.18 33.62 1.36
N PRO A 18 34.91 34.26 2.30
CA PRO A 18 34.43 34.40 3.68
C PRO A 18 33.15 35.22 3.83
N ILE A 19 32.94 36.28 3.02
CA ILE A 19 31.73 37.13 3.10
C ILE A 19 30.49 36.37 2.60
N LEU A 20 30.65 35.54 1.56
CA LEU A 20 29.57 34.71 1.04
C LEU A 20 29.10 33.68 2.09
N VAL A 21 30.03 33.08 2.84
CA VAL A 21 29.70 32.11 3.90
C VAL A 21 28.93 32.79 5.04
N VAL A 22 29.32 33.99 5.43
CA VAL A 22 28.61 34.77 6.47
C VAL A 22 27.19 35.12 6.02
N LEU A 23 27.01 35.53 4.76
CA LEU A 23 25.68 35.83 4.21
C LEU A 23 24.77 34.60 4.15
N ILE A 24 25.30 33.43 3.76
CA ILE A 24 24.56 32.17 3.76
C ILE A 24 24.19 31.76 5.19
N ALA A 25 25.07 31.93 6.16
CA ALA A 25 24.80 31.62 7.56
C ALA A 25 23.71 32.54 8.15
N ILE A 26 23.76 33.84 7.87
CA ILE A 26 22.71 34.79 8.32
C ILE A 26 21.37 34.46 7.68
N PHE A 27 21.36 34.15 6.38
CA PHE A 27 20.12 33.75 5.69
C PHE A 27 19.56 32.43 6.24
N GLY A 28 20.43 31.46 6.53
CA GLY A 28 20.06 30.21 7.17
C GLY A 28 19.47 30.41 8.56
N PHE A 29 20.06 31.27 9.39
CA PHE A 29 19.51 31.63 10.71
C PHE A 29 18.17 32.36 10.61
N TYR A 30 18.01 33.27 9.64
CA TYR A 30 16.76 33.99 9.42
C TYR A 30 15.63 33.07 8.95
N VAL A 31 15.91 32.15 8.01
CA VAL A 31 14.95 31.14 7.57
C VAL A 31 14.58 30.22 8.73
N CYS A 32 15.55 29.76 9.51
CA CYS A 32 15.32 28.91 10.68
C CYS A 32 14.47 29.64 11.74
N TYR A 33 14.76 30.91 12.01
CA TYR A 33 13.98 31.75 12.94
C TYR A 33 12.52 31.92 12.49
N ILE A 34 12.27 32.16 11.19
CA ILE A 34 10.91 32.22 10.65
C ILE A 34 10.21 30.86 10.73
N SER A 35 10.90 29.76 10.40
CA SER A 35 10.34 28.41 10.49
C SER A 35 9.96 28.06 11.94
N PHE A 36 10.81 28.37 12.91
CA PHE A 36 10.50 28.16 14.33
C PHE A 36 9.33 29.04 14.82
N ASN A 37 9.25 30.29 14.36
CA ASN A 37 8.13 31.17 14.70
C ASN A 37 6.81 30.74 14.04
N GLN A 38 6.83 30.18 12.83
CA GLN A 38 5.64 29.59 12.19
C GLN A 38 5.15 28.37 12.97
N ILE A 39 6.04 27.45 13.37
CA ILE A 39 5.71 26.29 14.21
C ILE A 39 5.11 26.74 15.56
N THR A 40 5.66 27.79 16.15
CA THR A 40 5.16 28.33 17.43
C THR A 40 3.80 29.01 17.29
N LEU A 41 3.50 29.62 16.14
CA LEU A 41 2.18 30.21 15.82
C LEU A 41 1.13 29.14 15.52
N GLU A 42 1.52 28.07 14.83
CA GLU A 42 0.66 26.93 14.49
C GLU A 42 0.25 26.16 15.76
N ASN A 43 1.20 25.90 16.67
CA ASN A 43 0.91 25.31 17.98
C ASN A 43 -0.04 26.18 18.83
N ARG A 44 0.09 27.52 18.73
CA ARG A 44 -0.77 28.46 19.48
C ARG A 44 -2.16 28.63 18.85
N TYR A 45 -2.31 28.29 17.56
CA TYR A 45 -3.59 28.20 16.86
C TYR A 45 -4.30 26.89 17.21
N GLU A 46 -3.59 25.76 17.30
CA GLU A 46 -4.13 24.49 17.78
C GLU A 46 -4.57 24.55 19.25
N GLU A 47 -3.86 25.30 20.12
CA GLU A 47 -4.30 25.53 21.51
C GLU A 47 -5.50 26.47 21.66
N ASN A 48 -5.78 27.34 20.68
CA ASN A 48 -6.89 28.30 20.73
C ASN A 48 -8.10 27.91 19.86
N SER A 49 -7.97 26.92 18.98
CA SER A 49 -9.12 26.26 18.36
C SER A 49 -9.76 25.34 19.41
N GLY A 50 -10.57 25.93 20.29
CA GLY A 50 -11.47 25.18 21.14
C GLY A 50 -12.36 24.29 20.26
N GLU A 51 -12.05 23.00 20.23
CA GLU A 51 -12.93 21.99 19.69
C GLU A 51 -14.22 22.00 20.51
N VAL A 52 -15.28 22.55 19.93
CA VAL A 52 -16.63 22.11 20.26
C VAL A 52 -16.80 20.74 19.62
N GLN A 53 -16.16 19.74 20.19
CA GLN A 53 -16.42 18.35 19.85
C GLN A 53 -17.73 17.98 20.56
N ALA A 54 -18.82 17.94 19.80
CA ALA A 54 -20.02 17.25 20.24
C ALA A 54 -19.60 15.80 20.55
N GLU A 55 -19.54 15.46 21.84
CA GLU A 55 -19.05 14.18 22.34
C GLU A 55 -19.98 13.06 21.84
N ILE A 56 -19.62 12.42 20.73
CA ILE A 56 -20.34 11.24 20.23
C ILE A 56 -20.05 10.09 21.19
N HIS A 57 -20.96 9.87 22.14
CA HIS A 57 -20.82 8.82 23.14
C HIS A 57 -21.09 7.44 22.51
N CYS A 58 -20.03 6.82 22.00
CA CYS A 58 -20.08 5.50 21.39
C CYS A 58 -20.28 4.41 22.45
N ARG A 59 -21.54 4.02 22.70
CA ARG A 59 -21.86 2.87 23.55
C ARG A 59 -21.42 1.58 22.85
N LYS A 60 -20.36 0.94 23.37
CA LYS A 60 -20.07 -0.45 23.02
C LYS A 60 -21.23 -1.32 23.50
N PRO A 61 -21.94 -2.06 22.62
CA PRO A 61 -22.95 -2.99 23.08
C PRO A 61 -22.28 -4.03 24.00
N ARG A 62 -22.85 -4.25 25.19
CA ARG A 62 -22.39 -5.29 26.12
C ARG A 62 -22.82 -6.65 25.55
N LEU A 63 -22.03 -7.18 24.63
CA LEU A 63 -22.26 -8.48 24.02
C LEU A 63 -21.27 -9.51 24.58
N PRO A 64 -21.69 -10.79 24.71
CA PRO A 64 -20.80 -11.89 25.03
C PRO A 64 -19.61 -11.95 24.08
N HIS A 65 -18.45 -12.42 24.56
CA HIS A 65 -17.22 -12.44 23.78
C HIS A 65 -17.34 -13.32 22.52
N GLU A 66 -18.20 -14.35 22.53
CA GLU A 66 -18.51 -15.14 21.34
C GLU A 66 -19.31 -14.37 20.27
N GLU A 67 -20.21 -13.46 20.68
CA GLU A 67 -21.10 -12.73 19.78
C GLU A 67 -20.43 -11.52 19.13
N LEU A 68 -19.40 -10.95 19.76
CA LEU A 68 -18.57 -9.88 19.20
C LEU A 68 -18.00 -10.22 17.81
N ARG A 69 -17.78 -11.52 17.53
CA ARG A 69 -17.30 -12.02 16.23
C ARG A 69 -18.35 -11.98 15.11
N TYR A 70 -19.59 -11.61 15.41
CA TYR A 70 -20.70 -11.57 14.47
C TYR A 70 -21.40 -10.21 14.41
N VAL A 71 -21.02 -9.23 15.23
CA VAL A 71 -21.66 -7.91 15.27
C VAL A 71 -21.36 -7.13 14.00
N HIS A 72 -22.41 -6.81 13.25
CA HIS A 72 -22.32 -5.97 12.07
C HIS A 72 -22.18 -4.50 12.42
N PHE A 73 -21.41 -3.75 11.64
CA PHE A 73 -21.43 -2.30 11.70
C PHE A 73 -22.73 -1.76 11.08
N PRO A 74 -23.26 -0.62 11.57
CA PRO A 74 -24.52 -0.07 11.09
C PRO A 74 -24.48 0.26 9.59
N LYS A 75 -25.67 0.22 8.98
CA LYS A 75 -25.91 0.74 7.62
C LYS A 75 -26.11 2.24 7.73
N PRO A 76 -25.21 3.06 7.17
CA PRO A 76 -25.37 4.49 7.24
C PRO A 76 -26.47 4.97 6.28
N GLU A 77 -27.27 5.94 6.71
CA GLU A 77 -28.28 6.61 5.88
C GLU A 77 -27.63 7.71 5.03
N SER A 78 -26.69 8.45 5.61
CA SER A 78 -26.00 9.59 4.96
C SER A 78 -24.68 9.21 4.30
N TYR A 79 -24.14 8.02 4.64
CA TYR A 79 -22.80 7.57 4.27
C TYR A 79 -21.67 8.51 4.71
N SER A 80 -21.94 9.42 5.64
CA SER A 80 -20.95 10.35 6.18
C SER A 80 -20.07 9.67 7.23
N ARG A 81 -18.82 10.14 7.35
CA ARG A 81 -17.91 9.65 8.40
C ARG A 81 -18.39 9.93 9.82
N GLY A 82 -19.11 11.02 10.04
CA GLY A 82 -19.70 11.35 11.34
C GLY A 82 -20.67 10.28 11.82
N GLU A 83 -21.46 9.70 10.92
CA GLU A 83 -22.40 8.62 11.21
C GLU A 83 -21.70 7.31 11.59
N CYS A 84 -20.54 7.03 10.98
CA CYS A 84 -19.72 5.85 11.28
C CYS A 84 -18.66 6.06 12.38
N SER A 85 -18.67 7.21 13.08
CA SER A 85 -17.64 7.63 14.04
C SER A 85 -17.34 6.62 15.16
N CYS A 86 -18.33 5.82 15.56
CA CYS A 86 -18.18 4.78 16.57
C CYS A 86 -17.44 3.52 16.11
N ASN A 87 -17.05 3.47 14.84
CA ASN A 87 -16.33 2.35 14.22
C ASN A 87 -14.99 2.86 13.71
N PRO A 88 -13.95 2.89 14.56
CA PRO A 88 -12.67 3.49 14.19
C PRO A 88 -12.04 2.72 13.03
N VAL A 89 -11.62 3.46 12.01
CA VAL A 89 -10.89 2.88 10.88
C VAL A 89 -9.49 2.50 11.34
N ARG A 90 -9.13 1.24 11.10
CA ARG A 90 -7.75 0.80 11.31
C ARG A 90 -6.96 1.02 10.02
N SER A 91 -5.93 1.86 10.09
CA SER A 91 -4.95 2.00 9.02
C SER A 91 -4.06 0.77 9.00
N PHE A 92 -3.89 0.19 7.82
CA PHE A 92 -2.98 -0.92 7.60
C PHE A 92 -2.42 -0.84 6.18
N VAL A 93 -1.26 -1.45 5.98
CA VAL A 93 -0.67 -1.66 4.66
C VAL A 93 -0.59 -3.16 4.41
N LEU A 94 -1.12 -3.60 3.27
CA LEU A 94 -0.92 -4.95 2.75
C LEU A 94 0.17 -4.87 1.69
N VAL A 95 1.29 -5.51 1.94
CA VAL A 95 2.37 -5.66 0.96
C VAL A 95 2.28 -7.05 0.38
N SER A 96 2.13 -7.14 -0.94
CA SER A 96 2.07 -8.41 -1.66
C SER A 96 3.01 -8.40 -2.85
N MET A 97 3.62 -9.54 -3.17
CA MET A 97 4.39 -9.70 -4.40
C MET A 97 3.47 -9.75 -5.62
N GLN A 98 3.96 -9.29 -6.78
CA GLN A 98 3.23 -9.28 -8.05
C GLN A 98 2.98 -10.71 -8.55
N ARG A 99 1.77 -11.24 -8.38
CA ARG A 99 1.37 -12.58 -8.87
C ARG A 99 -0.13 -12.68 -9.19
N SER A 100 -0.45 -13.67 -10.02
CA SER A 100 -1.80 -14.23 -10.20
C SER A 100 -2.35 -14.67 -8.84
N GLY A 101 -3.41 -14.02 -8.35
CA GLY A 101 -4.01 -14.34 -7.05
C GLY A 101 -4.40 -13.10 -6.23
N SER A 102 -3.80 -11.95 -6.51
CA SER A 102 -4.14 -10.70 -5.81
C SER A 102 -5.60 -10.25 -6.03
N GLY A 103 -6.14 -10.43 -7.24
CA GLY A 103 -7.56 -10.19 -7.50
C GLY A 103 -8.48 -11.19 -6.76
N TRP A 104 -8.05 -12.44 -6.62
CA TRP A 104 -8.79 -13.43 -5.84
C TRP A 104 -8.84 -13.01 -4.37
N PHE A 105 -7.70 -12.60 -3.81
CA PHE A 105 -7.64 -12.13 -2.43
C PHE A 105 -8.47 -10.85 -2.21
N GLU A 106 -8.40 -9.89 -3.13
CA GLU A 106 -9.22 -8.68 -3.11
C GLU A 106 -10.72 -9.00 -3.10
N THR A 107 -11.18 -9.83 -4.04
CA THR A 107 -12.59 -10.24 -4.12
C THR A 107 -13.03 -11.03 -2.90
N LEU A 108 -12.13 -11.80 -2.30
CA LEU A 108 -12.36 -12.54 -1.06
C LEU A 108 -12.54 -11.59 0.13
N LEU A 109 -11.68 -10.56 0.27
CA LEU A 109 -11.86 -9.50 1.27
C LEU A 109 -13.17 -8.73 1.05
N ASN A 110 -13.47 -8.37 -0.20
CA ASN A 110 -14.70 -7.66 -0.57
C ASN A 110 -15.98 -8.49 -0.40
N SER A 111 -15.90 -9.79 -0.09
CA SER A 111 -17.07 -10.57 0.34
C SER A 111 -17.50 -10.26 1.78
N HIS A 112 -16.61 -9.65 2.57
CA HIS A 112 -16.94 -9.19 3.91
C HIS A 112 -17.73 -7.87 3.83
N PRO A 113 -18.86 -7.73 4.54
CA PRO A 113 -19.72 -6.56 4.42
C PRO A 113 -19.07 -5.26 4.92
N ASN A 114 -18.07 -5.36 5.80
CA ASN A 114 -17.38 -4.22 6.42
C ASN A 114 -15.93 -4.01 5.96
N ILE A 115 -15.51 -4.71 4.89
CA ILE A 115 -14.22 -4.47 4.23
C ILE A 115 -14.50 -3.93 2.83
N SER A 116 -13.79 -2.86 2.48
CA SER A 116 -13.71 -2.37 1.10
C SER A 116 -12.25 -2.28 0.67
N SER A 117 -11.85 -3.21 -0.20
CA SER A 117 -10.55 -3.19 -0.89
C SER A 117 -10.75 -2.66 -2.31
N ASN A 118 -10.18 -1.49 -2.59
CA ASN A 118 -10.42 -0.76 -3.84
C ASN A 118 -9.33 -0.98 -4.91
N GLY A 119 -8.50 -2.01 -4.74
CA GLY A 119 -7.49 -2.38 -5.73
C GLY A 119 -6.50 -1.25 -6.03
N GLU A 120 -6.13 -1.13 -7.32
CA GLU A 120 -5.05 -0.28 -7.82
C GLU A 120 -5.47 1.17 -8.07
N ILE A 121 -5.95 1.85 -7.03
CA ILE A 121 -6.41 3.25 -7.12
C ILE A 121 -5.34 4.16 -7.73
N PHE A 122 -4.05 3.94 -7.43
CA PHE A 122 -2.94 4.77 -7.90
C PHE A 122 -2.26 4.28 -9.19
N ASN A 123 -2.86 3.30 -9.90
CA ASN A 123 -2.37 2.93 -11.24
C ASN A 123 -2.53 4.08 -12.24
N ARG A 124 -3.57 4.90 -12.02
CA ARG A 124 -3.85 6.11 -12.79
C ARG A 124 -2.82 7.19 -12.53
N VAL A 125 -2.13 7.62 -13.59
CA VAL A 125 -1.03 8.59 -13.52
C VAL A 125 -1.47 9.88 -12.83
N ASP A 126 -2.65 10.39 -13.19
CA ASP A 126 -3.26 11.60 -12.63
C ASP A 126 -3.31 11.61 -11.10
N ARG A 127 -3.48 10.44 -10.48
CA ARG A 127 -3.60 10.27 -9.02
C ARG A 127 -2.27 10.18 -8.28
N ARG A 128 -1.16 10.09 -9.01
CA ARG A 128 0.21 10.01 -8.45
C ARG A 128 1.17 11.05 -9.02
N GLU A 129 0.65 12.04 -9.75
CA GLU A 129 1.46 13.10 -10.35
C GLU A 129 2.22 13.91 -9.30
N ASN A 130 1.61 14.15 -8.14
CA ASN A 130 2.21 14.87 -7.02
C ASN A 130 1.53 14.53 -5.69
N ILE A 131 2.12 14.99 -4.58
CA ILE A 131 1.62 14.74 -3.21
C ILE A 131 0.19 15.26 -3.03
N SER A 132 -0.15 16.43 -3.59
CA SER A 132 -1.50 16.99 -3.48
C SER A 132 -2.55 16.07 -4.13
N SER A 133 -2.25 15.54 -5.32
CA SER A 133 -3.14 14.57 -6.00
C SER A 133 -3.31 13.27 -5.21
N ILE A 134 -2.22 12.78 -4.58
CA ILE A 134 -2.27 11.60 -3.71
C ILE A 134 -3.16 11.87 -2.50
N LEU A 135 -2.96 12.99 -1.80
CA LEU A 135 -3.75 13.37 -0.63
C LEU A 135 -5.22 13.58 -0.98
N GLN A 136 -5.54 14.27 -2.09
CA GLN A 136 -6.93 14.43 -2.56
C GLN A 136 -7.60 13.08 -2.87
N THR A 137 -6.84 12.13 -3.42
CA THR A 137 -7.36 10.78 -3.68
C THR A 137 -7.61 10.02 -2.37
N LEU A 138 -6.69 10.14 -1.42
CA LEU A 138 -6.86 9.56 -0.08
C LEU A 138 -8.06 10.18 0.65
N ASP A 139 -8.23 11.50 0.63
CA ASP A 139 -9.34 12.20 1.27
C ASP A 139 -10.69 11.71 0.76
N LYS A 140 -10.85 11.62 -0.57
CA LYS A 140 -12.08 11.07 -1.17
C LYS A 140 -12.34 9.63 -0.74
N LEU A 141 -11.29 8.81 -0.66
CA LEU A 141 -11.40 7.42 -0.21
C LEU A 141 -11.79 7.35 1.27
N TYR A 142 -11.16 8.15 2.11
CA TYR A 142 -11.42 8.20 3.54
C TYR A 142 -12.79 8.77 3.85
N ASN A 143 -13.31 9.69 3.06
CA ASN A 143 -14.63 10.31 3.26
C ASN A 143 -15.80 9.48 2.69
N LEU A 144 -15.55 8.25 2.21
CA LEU A 144 -16.56 7.38 1.59
C LEU A 144 -17.16 7.93 0.29
N ASP A 145 -16.57 8.99 -0.29
CA ASP A 145 -17.01 9.60 -1.55
C ASP A 145 -16.55 8.81 -2.80
N TRP A 146 -15.89 7.67 -2.58
CA TRP A 146 -15.26 6.87 -3.63
C TRP A 146 -16.15 5.71 -4.09
N PHE A 147 -16.92 5.97 -5.15
CA PHE A 147 -17.87 5.00 -5.71
C PHE A 147 -17.19 4.02 -6.69
N THR A 148 -17.06 2.77 -6.28
CA THR A 148 -16.58 1.65 -7.12
C THR A 148 -17.46 0.43 -6.93
N SER A 149 -17.23 -0.63 -7.70
CA SER A 149 -17.86 -1.94 -7.48
C SER A 149 -17.50 -2.57 -6.12
N ALA A 150 -16.44 -2.09 -5.44
CA ALA A 150 -16.06 -2.52 -4.10
C ALA A 150 -16.77 -1.73 -2.99
N ALA A 151 -17.34 -0.55 -3.30
CA ALA A 151 -18.02 0.30 -2.33
C ALA A 151 -19.17 -0.44 -1.65
N LYS A 152 -19.29 -0.25 -0.33
CA LYS A 152 -20.24 -0.97 0.53
C LYS A 152 -21.36 -0.05 0.98
N ASN A 153 -22.53 -0.66 1.16
CA ASN A 153 -23.71 -0.02 1.72
C ASN A 153 -23.70 -0.01 3.28
N GLU A 154 -22.55 -0.27 3.89
CA GLU A 154 -22.36 -0.40 5.35
C GLU A 154 -21.14 0.41 5.80
N CYS A 155 -21.10 0.80 7.08
CA CYS A 155 -19.92 1.43 7.66
C CYS A 155 -18.70 0.51 7.48
N THR A 156 -17.71 0.99 6.73
CA THR A 156 -16.47 0.26 6.46
C THR A 156 -15.46 0.54 7.56
N ALA A 157 -15.03 -0.52 8.25
CA ALA A 157 -14.07 -0.46 9.36
C ALA A 157 -12.60 -0.62 8.90
N ALA A 158 -12.40 -1.15 7.69
CA ALA A 158 -11.08 -1.41 7.12
C ALA A 158 -11.04 -1.02 5.63
N PHE A 159 -10.08 -0.16 5.28
CA PHE A 159 -9.80 0.25 3.89
C PHE A 159 -8.44 -0.27 3.47
N GLY A 160 -8.42 -1.00 2.35
CA GLY A 160 -7.19 -1.53 1.76
C GLY A 160 -6.89 -0.84 0.43
N LEU A 161 -5.66 -0.39 0.28
CA LEU A 161 -5.08 0.06 -0.98
C LEU A 161 -4.15 -1.04 -1.50
N LYS A 162 -4.26 -1.35 -2.80
CA LYS A 162 -3.32 -2.24 -3.46
C LYS A 162 -2.45 -1.39 -4.37
N TRP A 163 -1.17 -1.24 -4.05
CA TRP A 163 -0.22 -0.57 -4.94
C TRP A 163 0.46 -1.61 -5.84
N MET A 164 0.40 -1.43 -7.16
CA MET A 164 1.09 -2.31 -8.10
C MET A 164 2.04 -1.52 -9.00
N LEU A 165 3.22 -2.07 -9.20
CA LEU A 165 4.16 -1.66 -10.24
C LEU A 165 4.01 -2.65 -11.41
N ASN A 166 3.35 -2.21 -12.48
CA ASN A 166 3.19 -2.86 -13.79
C ASN A 166 2.24 -4.09 -13.89
N GLN A 167 1.74 -4.28 -15.12
CA GLN A 167 0.44 -4.84 -15.57
C GLN A 167 0.23 -6.38 -15.45
N ALA A 168 -1.00 -6.85 -15.74
CA ALA A 168 -1.27 -8.23 -16.16
C ALA A 168 -2.55 -8.40 -17.03
N GLU A 169 -2.38 -8.63 -18.34
CA GLU A 169 -3.42 -9.25 -19.20
C GLU A 169 -2.86 -10.36 -20.14
N ILE A 170 -1.53 -10.58 -20.19
CA ILE A 170 -0.87 -11.52 -21.13
C ILE A 170 -0.50 -12.89 -20.48
N LEU A 171 -0.66 -13.05 -19.16
CA LEU A 171 -0.01 -14.13 -18.41
C LEU A 171 -0.64 -15.53 -18.56
N ALA A 172 -1.91 -15.65 -18.98
CA ALA A 172 -2.60 -16.94 -18.99
C ALA A 172 -2.09 -17.93 -20.07
N LYS A 173 -1.49 -17.43 -21.16
CA LYS A 173 -0.98 -18.25 -22.28
C LYS A 173 0.54 -18.22 -22.45
N PHE A 174 1.23 -17.38 -21.68
CA PHE A 174 2.66 -17.15 -21.84
C PHE A 174 3.46 -18.14 -21.00
N LYS A 175 4.32 -18.93 -21.66
CA LYS A 175 5.38 -19.71 -20.99
C LYS A 175 6.72 -18.99 -21.16
N PRO A 176 7.21 -18.29 -20.13
CA PRO A 176 8.49 -17.58 -20.21
C PRO A 176 9.67 -18.54 -20.33
N VAL A 177 10.75 -18.07 -20.96
CA VAL A 177 12.11 -18.56 -20.72
C VAL A 177 12.70 -17.66 -19.64
N LEU A 178 13.17 -18.24 -18.53
CA LEU A 178 13.77 -17.46 -17.45
C LEU A 178 15.28 -17.33 -17.66
N ASP A 179 15.81 -16.14 -17.39
CA ASP A 179 17.25 -15.90 -17.37
C ASP A 179 17.88 -16.54 -16.12
N VAL A 180 18.48 -17.70 -16.32
CA VAL A 180 19.08 -18.53 -15.26
C VAL A 180 20.30 -17.85 -14.64
N SER A 181 21.03 -17.05 -15.42
CA SER A 181 22.24 -16.35 -14.97
C SER A 181 21.88 -15.27 -13.94
N ASN A 182 20.79 -14.54 -14.18
CA ASN A 182 20.31 -13.48 -13.30
C ASN A 182 19.21 -13.90 -12.33
N LEU A 183 18.77 -15.17 -12.33
CA LEU A 183 17.65 -15.65 -11.51
C LEU A 183 17.84 -15.38 -10.01
N ILE A 184 18.93 -15.86 -9.42
CA ILE A 184 19.24 -15.67 -8.00
C ILE A 184 19.45 -14.18 -7.64
N PRO A 185 20.25 -13.40 -8.40
CA PRO A 185 20.33 -11.95 -8.22
C PRO A 185 18.97 -11.26 -8.22
N ASN A 186 18.10 -11.61 -9.15
CA ASN A 186 16.76 -11.03 -9.24
C ASN A 186 15.88 -11.37 -8.04
N ILE A 187 15.91 -12.62 -7.56
CA ILE A 187 15.21 -13.03 -6.33
C ILE A 187 15.73 -12.22 -5.14
N ARG A 188 17.06 -12.11 -4.98
CA ARG A 188 17.67 -11.31 -3.89
C ARG A 188 17.27 -9.84 -3.95
N ASN A 189 17.23 -9.25 -5.14
CA ASN A 189 16.82 -7.87 -5.34
C ASN A 189 15.34 -7.67 -4.96
N ALA A 190 14.46 -8.62 -5.32
CA ALA A 190 13.06 -8.59 -4.93
C ALA A 190 12.90 -8.69 -3.40
N GLU A 191 13.61 -9.62 -2.75
CA GLU A 191 13.60 -9.72 -1.28
C GLU A 191 14.15 -8.48 -0.59
N LYS A 192 15.20 -7.86 -1.17
CA LYS A 192 15.73 -6.59 -0.66
C LYS A 192 14.69 -5.49 -0.75
N TYR A 193 14.00 -5.36 -1.89
CA TYR A 193 12.94 -4.36 -2.05
C TYR A 193 11.80 -4.57 -1.04
N ILE A 194 11.44 -5.82 -0.75
CA ILE A 194 10.46 -6.14 0.28
C ILE A 194 10.96 -5.71 1.66
N ARG A 195 12.21 -6.03 2.02
CA ARG A 195 12.81 -5.59 3.29
C ARG A 195 12.84 -4.07 3.42
N ASP A 196 13.34 -3.37 2.39
CA ASP A 196 13.38 -1.92 2.36
C ASP A 196 11.97 -1.32 2.53
N CYS A 197 10.95 -1.92 1.90
CA CYS A 197 9.55 -1.51 2.06
C CYS A 197 9.03 -1.75 3.49
N LEU A 198 9.35 -2.89 4.10
CA LEU A 198 8.95 -3.20 5.47
C LEU A 198 9.66 -2.29 6.48
N ASP A 199 10.91 -1.93 6.25
CA ASP A 199 11.66 -0.99 7.08
C ASP A 199 11.01 0.40 7.03
N HIS A 200 10.55 0.86 5.86
CA HIS A 200 9.80 2.11 5.73
C HIS A 200 8.47 2.10 6.48
N PHE A 201 7.84 0.93 6.60
CA PHE A 201 6.55 0.75 7.27
C PHE A 201 6.68 0.09 8.64
N ASN A 202 7.85 0.12 9.27
CA ASN A 202 8.09 -0.59 10.54
C ASN A 202 7.28 -0.02 11.72
N THR A 203 6.94 1.26 11.69
CA THR A 203 6.07 1.95 12.66
C THR A 203 4.60 1.77 12.36
N ILE A 204 4.26 1.31 11.15
CA ILE A 204 2.88 1.07 10.72
C ILE A 204 2.56 -0.40 10.94
N ARG A 205 1.38 -0.65 11.52
CA ARG A 205 0.82 -1.99 11.62
C ARG A 205 0.72 -2.61 10.22
N HIS A 206 1.51 -3.65 9.95
CA HIS A 206 1.56 -4.35 8.68
C HIS A 206 1.48 -5.88 8.88
N MET A 207 1.09 -6.58 7.82
CA MET A 207 1.04 -8.03 7.75
C MET A 207 1.59 -8.47 6.39
N ILE A 208 2.48 -9.46 6.40
CA ILE A 208 3.02 -10.07 5.17
C ILE A 208 2.19 -11.31 4.88
N LEU A 209 1.73 -11.43 3.64
CA LEU A 209 0.90 -12.54 3.19
C LEU A 209 1.46 -13.13 1.90
N TYR A 210 1.65 -14.45 1.91
CA TYR A 210 1.91 -15.23 0.71
C TYR A 210 0.64 -15.96 0.29
N TYR A 211 0.37 -16.00 -1.02
CA TYR A 211 -0.83 -16.62 -1.54
C TYR A 211 -0.88 -18.11 -1.20
N GLU A 212 0.28 -18.75 -1.31
CA GLU A 212 0.52 -20.16 -1.01
C GLU A 212 0.17 -20.47 0.46
N ASP A 213 0.54 -19.59 1.38
CA ASP A 213 0.22 -19.74 2.81
C ASP A 213 -1.28 -19.58 3.06
N ILE A 214 -1.94 -18.62 2.40
CA ILE A 214 -3.39 -18.41 2.54
C ILE A 214 -4.17 -19.63 2.03
N VAL A 215 -3.71 -20.24 0.92
CA VAL A 215 -4.38 -21.41 0.33
C VAL A 215 -4.16 -22.66 1.18
N ARG A 216 -2.95 -22.87 1.70
CA ARG A 216 -2.61 -24.05 2.52
C ARG A 216 -3.22 -23.95 3.93
N ASN A 217 -3.20 -22.78 4.54
CA ASN A 217 -3.65 -22.57 5.91
C ASN A 217 -5.08 -22.00 5.94
N ARG A 218 -6.06 -22.86 6.25
CA ARG A 218 -7.47 -22.48 6.40
C ARG A 218 -7.71 -21.38 7.45
N ASN A 219 -6.80 -21.22 8.41
CA ASN A 219 -6.91 -20.20 9.46
C ASN A 219 -6.28 -18.85 9.08
N ALA A 220 -5.50 -18.78 7.99
CA ALA A 220 -4.84 -17.52 7.58
C ALA A 220 -5.88 -16.41 7.33
N LEU A 221 -7.02 -16.73 6.71
CA LEU A 221 -8.09 -15.77 6.48
C LEU A 221 -8.79 -15.30 7.76
N PHE A 222 -8.77 -16.09 8.83
CA PHE A 222 -9.25 -15.65 10.13
C PHE A 222 -8.28 -14.64 10.76
N GLN A 223 -6.97 -14.93 10.69
CA GLN A 223 -5.93 -14.01 11.16
C GLN A 223 -5.95 -12.68 10.41
N VAL A 224 -6.22 -12.69 9.09
CA VAL A 224 -6.41 -11.47 8.31
C VAL A 224 -7.60 -10.66 8.82
N GLN A 225 -8.75 -11.28 9.09
CA GLN A 225 -9.92 -10.57 9.60
C GLN A 225 -9.68 -9.99 11.00
N GLU A 226 -9.00 -10.72 11.88
CA GLU A 226 -8.58 -10.21 13.19
C GLU A 226 -7.59 -9.05 13.08
N PHE A 227 -6.63 -9.16 12.14
CA PHE A 227 -5.68 -8.10 11.86
C PHE A 227 -6.39 -6.83 11.39
N LEU A 228 -7.39 -6.95 10.52
CA LEU A 228 -8.23 -5.85 10.04
C LEU A 228 -9.19 -5.33 11.10
N GLY A 229 -9.43 -6.08 12.18
CA GLY A 229 -10.34 -5.71 13.25
C GLY A 229 -11.82 -5.85 12.89
N VAL A 230 -12.13 -6.76 11.96
CA VAL A 230 -13.51 -7.04 11.57
C VAL A 230 -14.01 -8.37 12.18
N PRO A 231 -15.34 -8.53 12.33
CA PRO A 231 -15.95 -9.79 12.72
C PRO A 231 -15.45 -10.99 11.87
N VAL A 232 -15.13 -12.10 12.51
CA VAL A 232 -14.56 -13.27 11.81
C VAL A 232 -15.65 -14.06 11.10
N ARG A 233 -15.54 -14.21 9.77
CA ARG A 233 -16.54 -14.87 8.93
C ARG A 233 -15.92 -15.70 7.82
N LYS A 234 -16.75 -16.54 7.20
CA LYS A 234 -16.37 -17.27 6.00
C LYS A 234 -16.37 -16.32 4.81
N LEU A 235 -15.20 -16.10 4.22
CA LEU A 235 -15.02 -15.30 3.02
C LEU A 235 -15.17 -16.16 1.77
N VAL A 236 -15.67 -15.57 0.68
CA VAL A 236 -15.94 -16.27 -0.58
C VAL A 236 -15.43 -15.46 -1.78
N SER A 237 -14.90 -16.13 -2.79
CA SER A 237 -14.54 -15.50 -4.07
C SER A 237 -15.03 -16.36 -5.22
N ARG A 238 -15.44 -15.70 -6.32
CA ARG A 238 -15.79 -16.35 -7.59
C ARG A 238 -14.59 -16.48 -8.52
N GLN A 239 -13.43 -15.93 -8.16
CA GLN A 239 -12.23 -16.06 -8.98
C GLN A 239 -11.72 -17.49 -8.94
N VAL A 240 -11.24 -17.95 -10.09
CA VAL A 240 -10.69 -19.28 -10.28
C VAL A 240 -9.20 -19.19 -10.54
N LYS A 241 -8.46 -20.22 -10.12
CA LYS A 241 -7.02 -20.31 -10.38
C LYS A 241 -6.79 -20.40 -11.89
N ILE A 242 -5.99 -19.48 -12.43
CA ILE A 242 -5.70 -19.39 -13.88
C ILE A 242 -4.67 -20.46 -14.31
N HIS A 243 -3.70 -20.75 -13.43
CA HIS A 243 -2.67 -21.77 -13.68
C HIS A 243 -2.96 -23.05 -12.91
N THR A 244 -3.54 -24.03 -13.60
CA THR A 244 -3.87 -25.36 -13.06
C THR A 244 -2.87 -26.44 -13.44
N SER A 245 -1.93 -26.14 -14.33
CA SER A 245 -0.85 -27.05 -14.72
C SER A 245 0.28 -27.07 -13.68
N PRO A 246 1.01 -28.21 -13.53
CA PRO A 246 2.22 -28.30 -12.72
C PRO A 246 3.28 -27.25 -13.09
N LEU A 247 4.13 -26.86 -12.12
CA LEU A 247 5.22 -25.88 -12.31
C LEU A 247 6.11 -26.16 -13.54
N PRO A 248 6.55 -27.40 -13.83
CA PRO A 248 7.34 -27.69 -15.03
C PRO A 248 6.63 -27.32 -16.33
N GLY A 249 5.29 -27.36 -16.33
CA GLY A 249 4.48 -27.00 -17.49
C GLY A 249 4.37 -25.51 -17.73
N LEU A 250 4.78 -24.65 -16.79
CA LEU A 250 4.60 -23.20 -16.84
C LEU A 250 5.83 -22.44 -17.37
N VAL A 251 7.01 -23.06 -17.33
CA VAL A 251 8.29 -22.43 -17.74
C VAL A 251 8.92 -23.25 -18.87
N ARG A 252 9.41 -22.60 -19.93
CA ARG A 252 9.98 -23.30 -21.08
C ARG A 252 11.30 -24.01 -20.77
N ASN A 253 12.17 -23.40 -19.98
CA ASN A 253 13.46 -23.95 -19.56
C ASN A 253 13.44 -24.40 -18.09
N TRP A 254 12.42 -25.18 -17.72
CA TRP A 254 12.20 -25.59 -16.33
C TRP A 254 13.39 -26.35 -15.74
N ASP A 255 14.00 -27.27 -16.49
CA ASP A 255 15.09 -28.10 -15.97
C ASP A 255 16.30 -27.25 -15.57
N ASP A 256 16.65 -26.24 -16.37
CA ASP A 256 17.74 -25.32 -16.05
C ASP A 256 17.44 -24.49 -14.80
N VAL A 257 16.19 -24.03 -14.67
CA VAL A 257 15.72 -23.28 -13.50
C VAL A 257 15.73 -24.15 -12.25
N SER A 258 15.20 -25.36 -12.35
CA SER A 258 15.19 -26.36 -11.28
C SER A 258 16.61 -26.66 -10.82
N ASN A 259 17.52 -26.95 -11.74
CA ASN A 259 18.92 -27.21 -11.43
C ASN A 259 19.63 -26.01 -10.79
N LYS A 260 19.29 -24.78 -11.19
CA LYS A 260 19.87 -23.55 -10.62
C LYS A 260 19.39 -23.27 -9.20
N LEU A 261 18.14 -23.56 -8.89
CA LEU A 261 17.53 -23.31 -7.57
C LEU A 261 17.73 -24.48 -6.60
N ASN A 262 17.84 -25.70 -7.10
CA ASN A 262 18.06 -26.88 -6.29
C ASN A 262 19.38 -26.78 -5.52
N GLY A 263 19.37 -27.19 -4.25
CA GLY A 263 20.53 -27.04 -3.35
C GLY A 263 20.81 -25.61 -2.87
N THR A 264 19.96 -24.63 -3.22
CA THR A 264 20.01 -23.27 -2.67
C THR A 264 18.88 -23.01 -1.66
N GLN A 265 18.93 -21.90 -0.92
CA GLN A 265 17.84 -21.48 -0.03
C GLN A 265 16.50 -21.25 -0.75
N TYR A 266 16.54 -21.11 -2.08
CA TYR A 266 15.38 -20.89 -2.94
C TYR A 266 14.77 -22.18 -3.48
N ALA A 267 15.27 -23.35 -3.06
CA ALA A 267 14.75 -24.65 -3.49
C ALA A 267 13.24 -24.81 -3.17
N HIS A 268 12.74 -24.13 -2.14
CA HIS A 268 11.30 -24.12 -1.79
C HIS A 268 10.41 -23.55 -2.91
N PHE A 269 10.92 -22.74 -3.84
CA PHE A 269 10.14 -22.31 -5.02
C PHE A 269 9.88 -23.42 -6.04
N LEU A 270 10.54 -24.57 -5.89
CA LEU A 270 10.31 -25.75 -6.72
C LEU A 270 9.16 -26.61 -6.19
N ASP A 271 8.64 -26.30 -5.00
CA ASP A 271 7.55 -27.05 -4.38
C ASP A 271 6.25 -26.87 -5.16
N GLY A 272 5.82 -27.94 -5.83
CA GLY A 272 4.62 -27.94 -6.66
C GLY A 272 3.31 -28.20 -5.90
N ALA A 273 3.29 -28.26 -4.57
CA ALA A 273 2.14 -28.75 -3.80
C ALA A 273 0.85 -27.98 -4.09
N ASP A 274 0.93 -26.68 -4.41
CA ASP A 274 -0.23 -25.85 -4.77
C ASP A 274 -0.72 -26.07 -6.21
N TYR A 275 0.04 -26.81 -7.03
CA TYR A 275 -0.20 -27.10 -8.45
C TYR A 275 -0.53 -28.58 -8.73
N VAL A 276 -0.55 -29.43 -7.69
CA VAL A 276 -1.03 -30.81 -7.78
C VAL A 276 -2.53 -30.81 -7.47
N ARG A 277 -3.31 -31.48 -8.32
CA ARG A 277 -4.77 -31.62 -8.18
C ARG A 277 -5.13 -32.66 -7.14
#